data_AF-A0A843X7V6-F1
#
_entry.id   AF-A0A843X7V6-F1
#
_cell.length_a   1.000
_cell.length_b   1.000
_cell.length_c   1.000
_cell.angle_alpha   90.00
_cell.angle_beta   90.00
_cell.angle_gamma   90.00
#
_symmetry.space_group_name_H-M   'P 1'
#
loop_
_entity.id
_entity.type
_entity.pdbx_description
1 polymer ?
#
loop_
_entity_poly.entity_id
_entity_poly.type
_entity_poly.pdbx_seq_one_letter_code
_entity_poly.pdbx_strand_id
1 'polypeptide(L)'
;MNNIRGEFAIKGLENLASVNEAKKACLDKKRNISSLHLEWDLQAASSYIDGEVLESLRPSVKLLSLKISGFKGPSYPSWLGDLSFSRLYTIKLEHCGNWASLPPLGQLPSLKSLYISEARVVEYIGGEFFSGGFPQLEELTLEDMYNWKSWCGAQEGDCPKLKKLSISRCENLESLSLINVGAVEVLSISECPELRFLPGDSLELSHLQRVQTLRMEGIYQVGCIESIHTSHLSIVAPLEDQLCLVLEHVGQREAEYMLGMCSSIWRLTVRKCWNLTSLPLGNLSALEYVEIIECPQLRITSVYLQQQQLPSLKEIRVHWIHDAERIRVLFEESRLELENVDQLVASFLLKEFSHMIRRLAITRCANLTSLSLMELTALKYLEISECNQLQLSSGSLQLPQSSSMLEMNIECIRGAEYILVQFSPGGTETLEASCLELTNVDKLEALFLLNEFSHMIRRLAISRCANLTSLPLTKLTALKYLQISECNQLQLSSGSLQLPQSSSMLEMNIQCIRGAEYVRVLFSPGCTEALETSCLKLTNVDNLEALFLLNEFSHMIHRLTITRCANLASLPWTDLTTLEYLTVSQCSMFQLLDAKQLPSTLQVLCIYGNPYETEQCSRHQHFQRLKQIQQCSDEE
;
A
#
# COMPACT_ATOMS: atom_id res chain seq x y z
N MET A 1 19.35 -48.23 -4.00
CA MET A 1 18.93 -46.98 -3.33
C MET A 1 17.39 -46.89 -3.26
N ASN A 2 16.72 -47.78 -2.51
CA ASN A 2 15.24 -47.85 -2.51
C ASN A 2 14.58 -47.04 -1.37
N ASN A 3 15.39 -46.45 -0.49
CA ASN A 3 14.93 -45.69 0.68
C ASN A 3 14.87 -44.17 0.43
N ILE A 4 15.00 -43.72 -0.81
CA ILE A 4 14.89 -42.30 -1.17
C ILE A 4 13.46 -41.84 -0.88
N ARG A 5 13.33 -40.71 -0.17
CA ARG A 5 12.04 -40.13 0.25
C ARG A 5 11.99 -38.66 -0.12
N GLY A 6 10.78 -38.11 -0.25
CA GLY A 6 10.59 -36.69 -0.48
C GLY A 6 10.79 -36.31 -1.95
N GLU A 7 11.55 -35.24 -2.18
CA GLU A 7 11.82 -34.73 -3.53
C GLU A 7 13.06 -35.39 -4.14
N PHE A 8 12.96 -35.76 -5.41
CA PHE A 8 14.03 -36.42 -6.13
C PHE A 8 14.13 -35.87 -7.55
N ALA A 9 15.32 -35.44 -7.94
CA ALA A 9 15.60 -34.91 -9.27
C ALA A 9 16.61 -35.80 -10.01
N ILE A 10 16.35 -36.07 -11.29
CA ILE A 10 17.30 -36.66 -12.22
C ILE A 10 17.55 -35.63 -13.32
N LYS A 11 18.77 -35.12 -13.37
CA LYS A 11 19.20 -34.14 -14.36
C LYS A 11 20.21 -34.74 -15.31
N GLY A 12 20.38 -34.10 -16.46
CA GLY A 12 21.36 -34.51 -17.45
C GLY A 12 20.96 -35.78 -18.19
N LEU A 13 19.66 -36.01 -18.36
CA LEU A 13 19.10 -37.24 -18.96
C LEU A 13 19.52 -37.44 -20.42
N GLU A 14 19.95 -36.37 -21.11
CA GLU A 14 20.55 -36.40 -22.44
C GLU A 14 21.87 -37.18 -22.51
N ASN A 15 22.56 -37.36 -21.36
CA ASN A 15 23.89 -38.01 -21.32
C ASN A 15 23.82 -39.53 -21.21
N LEU A 16 22.61 -40.12 -21.14
CA LEU A 16 22.46 -41.56 -21.02
C LEU A 16 22.88 -42.25 -22.31
N ALA A 17 23.77 -43.25 -22.21
CA ALA A 17 24.28 -43.97 -23.37
C ALA A 17 23.29 -45.03 -23.88
N SER A 18 22.34 -45.46 -23.04
CA SER A 18 21.30 -46.42 -23.42
C SER A 18 20.07 -46.36 -22.51
N VAL A 19 18.93 -46.79 -23.04
CA VAL A 19 17.66 -46.94 -22.30
C VAL A 19 17.79 -47.85 -21.08
N ASN A 20 18.73 -48.82 -21.13
CA ASN A 20 18.99 -49.71 -20.00
C ASN A 20 19.54 -48.98 -18.77
N GLU A 21 20.23 -47.86 -18.94
CA GLU A 21 20.69 -47.03 -17.83
C GLU A 21 19.52 -46.35 -17.13
N ALA A 22 18.55 -45.83 -17.90
CA ALA A 22 17.30 -45.31 -17.35
C ALA A 22 16.53 -46.39 -16.58
N LYS A 23 16.43 -47.62 -17.12
CA LYS A 23 15.74 -48.74 -16.46
C LYS A 23 16.35 -49.14 -15.12
N LYS A 24 17.67 -48.96 -14.93
CA LYS A 24 18.33 -49.20 -13.63
C LYS A 24 17.83 -48.26 -12.53
N ALA A 25 17.22 -47.12 -12.89
CA ALA A 25 16.64 -46.21 -11.92
C ALA A 25 15.45 -46.84 -11.17
N CYS A 26 14.69 -47.76 -11.78
CA CYS A 26 13.56 -48.48 -11.14
C CYS A 26 12.65 -47.54 -10.30
N LEU A 27 12.20 -46.43 -10.89
CA LEU A 27 11.44 -45.38 -10.19
C LEU A 27 10.08 -45.87 -9.69
N ASP A 28 9.48 -46.84 -10.38
CA ASP A 28 8.27 -47.56 -9.98
C ASP A 28 8.38 -48.20 -8.59
N LYS A 29 9.58 -48.70 -8.24
CA LYS A 29 9.86 -49.36 -6.94
C LYS A 29 10.11 -48.36 -5.81
N LYS A 30 10.40 -47.09 -6.11
CA LYS A 30 10.75 -46.05 -5.13
C LYS A 30 9.50 -45.34 -4.58
N ARG A 31 8.71 -46.10 -3.82
CA ARG A 31 7.37 -45.69 -3.31
C ARG A 31 7.34 -44.51 -2.34
N ASN A 32 8.49 -44.07 -1.82
CA ASN A 32 8.56 -42.98 -0.84
C ASN A 32 8.91 -41.63 -1.46
N ILE A 33 9.13 -41.56 -2.78
CA ILE A 33 9.30 -40.30 -3.51
C ILE A 33 7.93 -39.65 -3.64
N SER A 34 7.80 -38.42 -3.14
CA SER A 34 6.60 -37.61 -3.23
C SER A 34 6.66 -36.62 -4.40
N SER A 35 7.85 -36.13 -4.76
CA SER A 35 8.06 -35.20 -5.87
C SER A 35 9.19 -35.70 -6.77
N LEU A 36 8.97 -35.72 -8.09
CA LEU A 36 9.94 -36.18 -9.08
C LEU A 36 10.20 -35.08 -10.11
N HIS A 37 11.46 -34.75 -10.34
CA HIS A 37 11.90 -33.85 -11.40
C HIS A 37 12.79 -34.60 -12.40
N LEU A 38 12.43 -34.61 -13.67
CA LEU A 38 13.23 -35.14 -14.78
C LEU A 38 13.67 -33.99 -15.69
N GLU A 39 14.98 -33.82 -15.89
CA GLU A 39 15.55 -32.67 -16.59
C GLU A 39 16.56 -33.09 -17.65
N TRP A 40 16.36 -32.54 -18.85
CA TRP A 40 17.30 -32.55 -19.96
C TRP A 40 17.92 -31.17 -20.14
N ASP A 41 19.18 -31.12 -20.56
CA ASP A 41 19.85 -29.86 -20.92
C ASP A 41 19.23 -29.23 -22.19
N LEU A 42 18.81 -27.98 -22.07
CA LEU A 42 18.25 -27.18 -23.16
C LEU A 42 19.26 -26.93 -24.29
N GLN A 43 20.57 -26.94 -24.00
CA GLN A 43 21.62 -26.70 -25.00
C GLN A 43 22.05 -27.98 -25.74
N ALA A 44 21.75 -29.15 -25.19
CA ALA A 44 22.14 -30.42 -25.80
C ALA A 44 21.27 -30.79 -27.01
N ALA A 45 21.83 -31.50 -27.99
CA ALA A 45 21.05 -32.04 -29.10
C ALA A 45 20.09 -33.14 -28.60
N SER A 46 18.91 -33.26 -29.22
CA SER A 46 17.99 -34.36 -28.91
C SER A 46 18.59 -35.70 -29.33
N SER A 47 18.40 -36.71 -28.48
CA SER A 47 18.81 -38.08 -28.77
C SER A 47 17.62 -38.90 -29.25
N TYR A 48 17.85 -39.83 -30.19
CA TYR A 48 16.78 -40.70 -30.70
C TYR A 48 16.20 -41.63 -29.62
N ILE A 49 16.95 -41.86 -28.52
CA ILE A 49 16.50 -42.69 -27.39
C ILE A 49 15.76 -41.89 -26.31
N ASP A 50 15.71 -40.56 -26.35
CA ASP A 50 15.14 -39.75 -25.27
C ASP A 50 13.68 -40.13 -24.96
N GLY A 51 12.89 -40.42 -26.00
CA GLY A 51 11.51 -40.90 -25.83
C GLY A 51 11.43 -42.22 -25.07
N GLU A 52 12.27 -43.20 -25.43
CA GLU A 52 12.33 -44.50 -24.74
C GLU A 52 12.89 -44.38 -23.32
N VAL A 53 13.79 -43.41 -23.08
CA VAL A 53 14.31 -43.06 -21.76
C VAL A 53 13.17 -42.54 -20.89
N LEU A 54 12.43 -41.52 -21.34
CA LEU A 54 11.31 -40.95 -20.59
C LEU A 54 10.20 -42.00 -20.34
N GLU A 55 9.92 -42.85 -21.33
CA GLU A 55 8.99 -43.99 -21.17
C GLU A 55 9.46 -44.97 -20.08
N SER A 56 10.77 -45.26 -20.04
CA SER A 56 11.37 -46.18 -19.05
C SER A 56 11.47 -45.59 -17.64
N LEU A 57 11.33 -44.27 -17.49
CA LEU A 57 11.38 -43.55 -16.21
C LEU A 57 10.00 -43.44 -15.54
N ARG A 58 9.10 -44.40 -15.77
CA ARG A 58 7.78 -44.45 -15.15
C ARG A 58 7.88 -44.35 -13.62
N PRO A 59 7.26 -43.34 -12.98
CA PRO A 59 7.30 -43.18 -11.54
C PRO A 59 6.36 -44.15 -10.81
N SER A 60 6.53 -44.23 -9.48
CA SER A 60 5.57 -44.92 -8.63
C SER A 60 4.22 -44.20 -8.64
N VAL A 61 3.11 -44.95 -8.67
CA VAL A 61 1.73 -44.41 -8.62
C VAL A 61 1.41 -43.62 -7.34
N LYS A 62 2.28 -43.66 -6.34
CA LYS A 62 2.17 -42.89 -5.11
C LYS A 62 2.68 -41.45 -5.22
N LEU A 63 3.26 -41.07 -6.37
CA LEU A 63 3.81 -39.75 -6.64
C LEU A 63 2.74 -38.67 -6.46
N LEU A 64 3.13 -37.54 -5.87
CA LEU A 64 2.25 -36.42 -5.58
C LEU A 64 2.54 -35.23 -6.52
N SER A 65 3.80 -35.00 -6.88
CA SER A 65 4.22 -33.93 -7.79
C SER A 65 5.18 -34.44 -8.86
N LEU A 66 4.99 -33.98 -10.11
CA LEU A 66 5.83 -34.31 -11.24
C LEU A 66 6.27 -33.03 -11.97
N LYS A 67 7.58 -32.92 -12.21
CA LYS A 67 8.17 -31.90 -13.10
C LYS A 67 8.97 -32.58 -14.20
N ILE A 68 8.70 -32.23 -15.46
CA ILE A 68 9.49 -32.63 -16.62
C ILE A 68 9.97 -31.35 -17.29
N SER A 69 11.27 -31.23 -17.54
CA SER A 69 11.85 -30.04 -18.16
C SER A 69 12.85 -30.39 -19.26
N GLY A 70 12.78 -29.67 -20.39
CA GLY A 70 13.77 -29.75 -21.47
C GLY A 70 13.62 -30.97 -22.38
N PHE A 71 12.52 -31.72 -22.29
CA PHE A 71 12.33 -32.92 -23.10
C PHE A 71 12.05 -32.57 -24.57
N LYS A 72 12.92 -33.06 -25.47
CA LYS A 72 12.88 -32.78 -26.91
C LYS A 72 12.34 -33.94 -27.76
N GLY A 73 11.77 -34.98 -27.15
CA GLY A 73 11.13 -36.05 -27.92
C GLY A 73 9.78 -35.63 -28.51
N PRO A 74 9.33 -36.26 -29.61
CA PRO A 74 8.13 -35.84 -30.36
C PRO A 74 6.80 -36.18 -29.66
N SER A 75 6.81 -37.04 -28.65
CA SER A 75 5.61 -37.52 -27.97
C SER A 75 5.82 -37.61 -26.45
N TYR A 76 4.76 -37.33 -25.69
CA TYR A 76 4.72 -37.61 -24.26
C TYR A 76 4.68 -39.13 -23.99
N PRO A 77 5.12 -39.59 -22.81
CA PRO A 77 5.15 -41.02 -22.50
C PRO A 77 3.74 -41.55 -22.21
N SER A 78 3.52 -42.85 -22.43
CA SER A 78 2.20 -43.49 -22.32
C SER A 78 1.62 -43.46 -20.91
N TRP A 79 2.49 -43.36 -19.90
CA TRP A 79 2.11 -43.28 -18.50
C TRP A 79 1.69 -41.86 -18.07
N LEU A 80 2.00 -40.81 -18.84
CA LEU A 80 1.64 -39.43 -18.49
C LEU A 80 0.15 -39.21 -18.78
N GLY A 81 -0.64 -39.03 -17.72
CA GLY A 81 -2.09 -38.95 -17.78
C GLY A 81 -2.80 -40.24 -17.36
N ASP A 82 -2.11 -41.37 -17.16
CA ASP A 82 -2.73 -42.64 -16.71
C ASP A 82 -3.48 -42.47 -15.37
N LEU A 83 -4.74 -42.94 -15.33
CA LEU A 83 -5.62 -42.92 -14.15
C LEU A 83 -5.02 -43.55 -12.89
N SER A 84 -4.03 -44.43 -13.06
CA SER A 84 -3.27 -45.03 -11.97
C SER A 84 -2.57 -43.99 -11.09
N PHE A 85 -2.27 -42.80 -11.61
CA PHE A 85 -1.68 -41.67 -10.86
C PHE A 85 -2.73 -40.85 -10.11
N SER A 86 -3.63 -41.54 -9.39
CA SER A 86 -4.76 -40.93 -8.70
C SER A 86 -4.41 -39.97 -7.57
N ARG A 87 -3.15 -39.92 -7.12
CA ARG A 87 -2.66 -39.02 -6.05
C ARG A 87 -1.86 -37.83 -6.56
N LEU A 88 -1.61 -37.77 -7.88
CA LEU A 88 -0.82 -36.72 -8.49
C LEU A 88 -1.62 -35.42 -8.45
N TYR A 89 -1.13 -34.44 -7.67
CA TYR A 89 -1.82 -33.17 -7.43
C TYR A 89 -1.17 -31.98 -8.15
N THR A 90 0.11 -32.09 -8.54
CA THR A 90 0.81 -31.06 -9.31
C THR A 90 1.59 -31.66 -10.47
N ILE A 91 1.45 -31.04 -11.65
CA ILE A 91 2.25 -31.35 -12.84
C ILE A 91 2.83 -30.05 -13.40
N LYS A 92 4.14 -30.05 -13.67
CA LYS A 92 4.86 -28.97 -14.38
C LYS A 92 5.57 -29.55 -15.59
N LEU A 93 5.23 -29.06 -16.77
CA LEU A 93 5.81 -29.48 -18.05
C LEU A 93 6.47 -28.26 -18.68
N GLU A 94 7.80 -28.19 -18.66
CA GLU A 94 8.57 -27.02 -19.06
C GLU A 94 9.43 -27.36 -20.29
N HIS A 95 9.46 -26.50 -21.30
CA HIS A 95 10.28 -26.72 -22.50
C HIS A 95 9.98 -28.05 -23.22
N CYS A 96 8.70 -28.47 -23.25
CA CYS A 96 8.23 -29.68 -23.94
C CYS A 96 7.89 -29.39 -25.43
N GLY A 97 8.82 -28.74 -26.14
CA GLY A 97 8.54 -28.04 -27.40
C GLY A 97 8.09 -28.91 -28.57
N ASN A 98 8.43 -30.19 -28.58
CA ASN A 98 8.24 -31.07 -29.74
C ASN A 98 6.96 -31.91 -29.70
N TRP A 99 6.10 -31.74 -28.68
CA TRP A 99 4.85 -32.49 -28.60
C TRP A 99 3.82 -31.98 -29.61
N ALA A 100 3.29 -32.91 -30.41
CA ALA A 100 2.23 -32.61 -31.38
C ALA A 100 0.87 -32.27 -30.71
N SER A 101 0.62 -32.80 -29.51
CA SER A 101 -0.57 -32.53 -28.71
C SER A 101 -0.25 -32.62 -27.22
N LEU A 102 -1.13 -32.05 -26.38
CA LEU A 102 -1.01 -32.18 -24.93
C LEU A 102 -1.47 -33.56 -24.44
N PRO A 103 -0.87 -34.09 -23.36
CA PRO A 103 -1.30 -35.35 -22.75
C PRO A 103 -2.73 -35.24 -22.17
N PRO A 104 -3.49 -36.34 -22.11
CA PRO A 104 -4.84 -36.38 -21.53
C PRO A 104 -4.78 -36.28 -19.99
N LEU A 105 -4.51 -35.07 -19.48
CA LEU A 105 -4.35 -34.84 -18.05
C LEU A 105 -5.69 -34.63 -17.33
N GLY A 106 -6.77 -34.36 -18.07
CA GLY A 106 -8.12 -34.15 -17.54
C GLY A 106 -8.63 -35.29 -16.67
N GLN A 107 -8.15 -36.51 -16.93
CA GLN A 107 -8.69 -37.71 -16.30
C GLN A 107 -8.10 -37.92 -14.90
N LEU A 108 -7.05 -37.19 -14.55
CA LEU A 108 -6.37 -37.30 -13.26
C LEU A 108 -7.26 -36.75 -12.13
N PRO A 109 -7.74 -37.59 -11.19
CA PRO A 109 -8.82 -37.22 -10.28
C PRO A 109 -8.42 -36.27 -9.16
N SER A 110 -7.12 -36.14 -8.87
CA SER A 110 -6.61 -35.30 -7.76
C SER A 110 -5.76 -34.12 -8.23
N LEU A 111 -5.65 -33.90 -9.54
CA LEU A 111 -4.80 -32.83 -10.08
C LEU A 111 -5.38 -31.47 -9.70
N LYS A 112 -4.60 -30.65 -8.98
CA LYS A 112 -4.97 -29.32 -8.49
C LYS A 112 -4.25 -28.18 -9.22
N SER A 113 -2.99 -28.39 -9.58
CA SER A 113 -2.16 -27.36 -10.21
C SER A 113 -1.45 -27.92 -11.43
N LEU A 114 -1.66 -27.27 -12.58
CA LEU A 114 -1.08 -27.64 -13.85
C LEU A 114 -0.36 -26.44 -14.47
N TYR A 115 0.92 -26.60 -14.74
CA TYR A 115 1.75 -25.62 -15.43
C TYR A 115 2.34 -26.25 -16.69
N ILE A 116 2.14 -25.62 -17.83
CA ILE A 116 2.70 -26.04 -19.11
C ILE A 116 3.37 -24.83 -19.74
N SER A 117 4.67 -24.94 -20.04
CA SER A 117 5.40 -23.91 -20.76
C SER A 117 6.17 -24.45 -21.96
N GLU A 118 6.31 -23.60 -22.97
CA GLU A 118 7.10 -23.87 -24.17
C GLU A 118 6.69 -25.16 -24.91
N ALA A 119 5.39 -25.47 -24.95
CA ALA A 119 4.82 -26.54 -25.78
C ALA A 119 4.63 -26.05 -27.24
N ARG A 120 5.75 -25.70 -27.88
CA ARG A 120 5.80 -24.86 -29.10
C ARG A 120 5.07 -25.43 -30.33
N VAL A 121 5.00 -26.75 -30.49
CA VAL A 121 4.36 -27.38 -31.67
C VAL A 121 2.83 -27.46 -31.56
N VAL A 122 2.28 -27.37 -30.35
CA VAL A 122 0.83 -27.51 -30.12
C VAL A 122 0.08 -26.36 -30.78
N GLU A 123 -0.70 -26.66 -31.82
CA GLU A 123 -1.53 -25.65 -32.52
C GLU A 123 -2.94 -25.54 -31.94
N TYR A 124 -3.48 -26.64 -31.41
CA TYR A 124 -4.85 -26.74 -30.93
C TYR A 124 -4.90 -27.50 -29.61
N ILE A 125 -5.66 -26.99 -28.64
CA ILE A 125 -6.00 -27.73 -27.43
C ILE A 125 -7.43 -28.24 -27.57
N GLY A 126 -7.55 -29.54 -27.86
CA GLY A 126 -8.81 -30.25 -28.08
C GLY A 126 -9.41 -30.87 -26.82
N GLY A 127 -10.55 -31.54 -26.99
CA GLY A 127 -11.26 -32.24 -25.92
C GLY A 127 -10.46 -33.40 -25.29
N GLU A 128 -9.44 -33.93 -25.99
CA GLU A 128 -8.55 -34.97 -25.49
C GLU A 128 -7.80 -34.54 -24.22
N PHE A 129 -7.43 -33.27 -24.13
CA PHE A 129 -6.76 -32.70 -22.96
C PHE A 129 -7.70 -32.69 -21.74
N PHE A 130 -9.00 -32.43 -21.97
CA PHE A 130 -10.07 -32.39 -20.98
C PHE A 130 -10.73 -33.74 -20.73
N SER A 131 -10.23 -34.83 -21.31
CA SER A 131 -10.82 -36.16 -21.09
C SER A 131 -11.00 -36.43 -19.60
N GLY A 132 -12.23 -36.53 -19.09
CA GLY A 132 -12.50 -36.72 -17.66
C GLY A 132 -12.64 -35.46 -16.80
N GLY A 133 -12.49 -34.27 -17.38
CA GLY A 133 -13.04 -33.02 -16.86
C GLY A 133 -12.41 -32.46 -15.58
N PHE A 134 -11.11 -32.68 -15.36
CA PHE A 134 -10.30 -32.04 -14.32
C PHE A 134 -11.05 -31.75 -12.99
N PRO A 135 -11.52 -32.78 -12.27
CA PRO A 135 -12.50 -32.62 -11.19
C PRO A 135 -12.01 -31.81 -9.98
N GLN A 136 -10.69 -31.65 -9.82
CA GLN A 136 -10.06 -30.94 -8.70
C GLN A 136 -9.11 -29.82 -9.13
N LEU A 137 -9.02 -29.50 -10.42
CA LEU A 137 -8.06 -28.51 -10.89
C LEU A 137 -8.46 -27.13 -10.38
N GLU A 138 -7.55 -26.47 -9.66
CA GLU A 138 -7.71 -25.16 -9.05
C GLU A 138 -6.91 -24.09 -9.81
N GLU A 139 -5.75 -24.47 -10.36
CA GLU A 139 -4.84 -23.57 -11.07
C GLU A 139 -4.36 -24.17 -12.40
N LEU A 140 -4.49 -23.40 -13.49
CA LEU A 140 -3.96 -23.73 -14.80
C LEU A 140 -3.12 -22.57 -15.34
N THR A 141 -1.89 -22.85 -15.73
CA THR A 141 -0.98 -21.88 -16.37
C THR A 141 -0.45 -22.44 -17.68
N LEU A 142 -0.63 -21.69 -18.76
CA LEU A 142 -0.13 -21.98 -20.10
C LEU A 142 0.78 -20.82 -20.54
N GLU A 143 2.05 -21.11 -20.78
CA GLU A 143 3.06 -20.08 -21.03
C GLU A 143 3.93 -20.40 -22.25
N ASP A 144 4.32 -19.41 -23.05
CA ASP A 144 5.24 -19.58 -24.18
C ASP A 144 4.80 -20.65 -25.22
N MET A 145 3.48 -20.80 -25.44
CA MET A 145 2.91 -21.73 -26.42
C MET A 145 2.78 -21.08 -27.80
N TYR A 146 3.90 -20.85 -28.49
CA TYR A 146 3.95 -19.95 -29.64
C TYR A 146 3.07 -20.33 -30.85
N ASN A 147 2.88 -21.62 -31.19
CA ASN A 147 2.03 -22.00 -32.33
C ASN A 147 0.56 -22.21 -31.96
N TRP A 148 0.18 -22.05 -30.69
CA TRP A 148 -1.17 -22.31 -30.25
C TRP A 148 -2.13 -21.25 -30.78
N LYS A 149 -3.10 -21.67 -31.59
CA LYS A 149 -4.05 -20.79 -32.30
C LYS A 149 -5.41 -20.69 -31.63
N SER A 150 -5.94 -21.81 -31.15
CA SER A 150 -7.28 -21.81 -30.55
C SER A 150 -7.46 -22.86 -29.47
N TRP A 151 -8.31 -22.52 -28.51
CA TRP A 151 -8.83 -23.43 -27.51
C TRP A 151 -10.24 -23.88 -27.91
N CYS A 152 -10.42 -25.13 -28.33
CA CYS A 152 -11.71 -25.63 -28.82
C CYS A 152 -11.93 -27.10 -28.41
N GLY A 153 -13.07 -27.42 -27.78
CA GLY A 153 -13.41 -28.81 -27.41
C GLY A 153 -13.64 -29.06 -25.92
N ALA A 154 -13.60 -28.01 -25.11
CA ALA A 154 -13.95 -28.02 -23.71
C ALA A 154 -15.50 -27.98 -23.57
N GLN A 155 -16.08 -28.85 -22.73
CA GLN A 155 -17.53 -28.95 -22.42
C GLN A 155 -17.87 -28.39 -21.03
N GLU A 156 -19.10 -27.89 -20.86
CA GLU A 156 -19.61 -27.41 -19.58
C GLU A 156 -19.40 -28.46 -18.47
N GLY A 157 -18.63 -28.10 -17.44
CA GLY A 157 -18.31 -29.00 -16.32
C GLY A 157 -16.92 -29.62 -16.32
N ASP A 158 -16.08 -29.42 -17.34
CA ASP A 158 -14.73 -30.03 -17.39
C ASP A 158 -13.67 -29.38 -16.47
N CYS A 159 -14.00 -28.31 -15.73
CA CYS A 159 -13.09 -27.63 -14.81
C CYS A 159 -13.87 -27.02 -13.62
N PRO A 160 -14.63 -27.80 -12.84
CA PRO A 160 -15.64 -27.27 -11.91
C PRO A 160 -15.04 -26.51 -10.71
N LYS A 161 -13.74 -26.63 -10.46
CA LYS A 161 -13.03 -26.01 -9.33
C LYS A 161 -11.92 -25.05 -9.75
N LEU A 162 -11.79 -24.76 -11.05
CA LEU A 162 -10.71 -23.94 -11.54
C LEU A 162 -10.91 -22.51 -11.06
N LYS A 163 -10.00 -22.00 -10.23
CA LYS A 163 -10.04 -20.66 -9.65
C LYS A 163 -9.14 -19.69 -10.38
N LYS A 164 -7.99 -20.16 -10.86
CA LYS A 164 -6.99 -19.33 -11.51
C LYS A 164 -6.61 -19.89 -12.88
N LEU A 165 -6.80 -19.07 -13.92
CA LEU A 165 -6.32 -19.35 -15.27
C LEU A 165 -5.34 -18.25 -15.69
N SER A 166 -4.12 -18.65 -16.03
CA SER A 166 -3.06 -17.75 -16.51
C SER A 166 -2.58 -18.19 -17.89
N ILE A 167 -2.61 -17.28 -18.86
CA ILE A 167 -2.12 -17.50 -20.22
C ILE A 167 -1.12 -16.39 -20.52
N SER A 168 0.11 -16.73 -20.91
CA SER A 168 1.16 -15.73 -21.12
C SER A 168 2.07 -16.06 -22.30
N ARG A 169 2.40 -15.06 -23.13
CA ARG A 169 3.34 -15.20 -24.26
C ARG A 169 2.92 -16.29 -25.27
N CYS A 170 1.63 -16.33 -25.59
CA CYS A 170 1.06 -17.21 -26.62
C CYS A 170 0.78 -16.41 -27.89
N GLU A 171 1.81 -16.22 -28.73
CA GLU A 171 1.81 -15.22 -29.80
C GLU A 171 0.73 -15.42 -30.87
N ASN A 172 0.48 -16.65 -31.32
CA ASN A 172 -0.49 -16.96 -32.37
C ASN A 172 -1.91 -17.25 -31.85
N LEU A 173 -2.18 -17.02 -30.56
CA LEU A 173 -3.47 -17.34 -29.96
C LEU A 173 -4.54 -16.38 -30.46
N GLU A 174 -5.42 -16.85 -31.35
CA GLU A 174 -6.46 -16.05 -31.99
C GLU A 174 -7.77 -16.02 -31.19
N SER A 175 -8.09 -17.10 -30.47
CA SER A 175 -9.39 -17.29 -29.82
C SER A 175 -9.35 -18.16 -28.56
N LEU A 176 -10.15 -17.74 -27.57
CA LEU A 176 -10.38 -18.46 -26.32
C LEU A 176 -11.87 -18.75 -26.10
N SER A 177 -12.30 -19.98 -26.35
CA SER A 177 -13.64 -20.45 -25.96
C SER A 177 -13.60 -20.94 -24.51
N LEU A 178 -13.94 -20.07 -23.55
CA LEU A 178 -13.96 -20.42 -22.12
C LEU A 178 -15.36 -20.79 -21.61
N ILE A 179 -16.12 -21.56 -22.40
CA ILE A 179 -17.42 -22.17 -22.01
C ILE A 179 -17.29 -22.94 -20.66
N ASN A 180 -16.06 -23.25 -20.25
CA ASN A 180 -15.69 -24.14 -19.15
C ASN A 180 -15.22 -23.47 -17.86
N VAL A 181 -15.17 -22.13 -17.78
CA VAL A 181 -14.51 -21.44 -16.65
C VAL A 181 -15.47 -20.82 -15.63
N GLY A 182 -16.69 -21.35 -15.49
CA GLY A 182 -17.70 -20.86 -14.55
C GLY A 182 -17.30 -20.77 -13.07
N ALA A 183 -16.17 -21.37 -12.69
CA ALA A 183 -15.60 -21.29 -11.34
C ALA A 183 -14.40 -20.31 -11.21
N VAL A 184 -13.89 -19.75 -12.31
CA VAL A 184 -12.66 -18.95 -12.30
C VAL A 184 -12.90 -17.62 -11.61
N GLU A 185 -12.10 -17.37 -10.58
CA GLU A 185 -12.07 -16.13 -9.79
C GLU A 185 -11.04 -15.16 -10.36
N VAL A 186 -9.92 -15.67 -10.91
CA VAL A 186 -8.81 -14.87 -11.46
C VAL A 186 -8.45 -15.35 -12.87
N LEU A 187 -8.64 -14.49 -13.86
CA LEU A 187 -8.20 -14.69 -15.24
C LEU A 187 -7.09 -13.70 -15.58
N SER A 188 -5.93 -14.21 -15.99
CA SER A 188 -4.79 -13.40 -16.41
C SER A 188 -4.35 -13.79 -17.81
N ILE A 189 -4.35 -12.84 -18.74
CA ILE A 189 -3.85 -13.02 -20.11
C ILE A 189 -2.77 -11.96 -20.36
N SER A 190 -1.55 -12.39 -20.71
CA SER A 190 -0.44 -11.48 -21.00
C SER A 190 0.27 -11.81 -22.31
N GLU A 191 0.70 -10.78 -23.04
CA GLU A 191 1.56 -10.90 -24.23
C GLU A 191 0.99 -11.87 -25.28
N CYS A 192 -0.32 -11.75 -25.55
CA CYS A 192 -1.04 -12.53 -26.57
C CYS A 192 -1.54 -11.58 -27.69
N PRO A 193 -0.66 -11.15 -28.61
CA PRO A 193 -0.94 -10.09 -29.59
C PRO A 193 -2.04 -10.44 -30.60
N GLU A 194 -2.15 -11.70 -31.04
CA GLU A 194 -3.14 -12.13 -32.05
C GLU A 194 -4.53 -12.42 -31.46
N LEU A 195 -4.73 -12.24 -30.15
CA LEU A 195 -6.01 -12.54 -29.51
C LEU A 195 -7.07 -11.56 -30.00
N ARG A 196 -8.06 -12.07 -30.72
CA ARG A 196 -9.12 -11.24 -31.33
C ARG A 196 -10.36 -11.14 -30.47
N PHE A 197 -10.63 -12.19 -29.70
CA PHE A 197 -11.84 -12.33 -28.91
C PHE A 197 -11.53 -12.70 -27.47
N LEU A 198 -12.21 -12.03 -26.55
CA LEU A 198 -12.22 -12.40 -25.15
C LEU A 198 -13.35 -13.40 -24.88
N PRO A 199 -13.22 -14.21 -23.81
CA PRO A 199 -14.31 -15.07 -23.37
C PRO A 199 -15.55 -14.20 -23.07
N GLY A 200 -16.63 -14.37 -23.84
CA GLY A 200 -17.86 -13.58 -23.75
C GLY A 200 -18.28 -12.85 -25.04
N ASP A 201 -17.45 -12.86 -26.09
CA ASP A 201 -17.82 -12.25 -27.37
C ASP A 201 -18.85 -13.06 -28.19
N SER A 202 -19.05 -14.33 -27.84
CA SER A 202 -20.19 -15.14 -28.29
C SER A 202 -21.39 -14.92 -27.36
N LEU A 203 -22.62 -15.09 -27.86
CA LEU A 203 -23.92 -15.00 -27.16
C LEU A 203 -24.09 -15.97 -25.96
N GLU A 204 -23.00 -16.49 -25.39
CA GLU A 204 -22.89 -17.52 -24.36
C GLU A 204 -22.39 -16.92 -23.03
N LEU A 205 -22.85 -15.70 -22.72
CA LEU A 205 -22.40 -14.84 -21.60
C LEU A 205 -22.82 -15.32 -20.19
N SER A 206 -23.47 -16.48 -20.06
CA SER A 206 -23.92 -17.03 -18.77
C SER A 206 -22.79 -17.64 -17.91
N HIS A 207 -21.59 -17.81 -18.45
CA HIS A 207 -20.57 -18.70 -17.85
C HIS A 207 -19.40 -18.00 -17.14
N LEU A 208 -19.35 -16.66 -17.05
CA LEU A 208 -18.31 -15.92 -16.33
C LEU A 208 -18.81 -15.25 -15.03
N GLN A 209 -19.80 -15.83 -14.36
CA GLN A 209 -20.47 -15.21 -13.20
C GLN A 209 -19.58 -15.01 -11.97
N ARG A 210 -18.41 -15.66 -11.89
CA ARG A 210 -17.55 -15.69 -10.69
C ARG A 210 -16.20 -15.01 -10.85
N VAL A 211 -15.90 -14.45 -12.03
CA VAL A 211 -14.61 -13.76 -12.24
C VAL A 211 -14.60 -12.49 -11.40
N GLN A 212 -13.70 -12.46 -10.43
CA GLN A 212 -13.49 -11.32 -9.53
C GLN A 212 -12.33 -10.45 -10.00
N THR A 213 -11.34 -11.05 -10.67
CA THR A 213 -10.18 -10.34 -11.21
C THR A 213 -9.92 -10.74 -12.65
N LEU A 214 -9.86 -9.73 -13.52
CA LEU A 214 -9.47 -9.84 -14.92
C LEU A 214 -8.19 -9.03 -15.16
N ARG A 215 -7.09 -9.68 -15.50
CA ARG A 215 -5.81 -9.04 -15.84
C ARG A 215 -5.50 -9.24 -17.30
N MET A 216 -5.25 -8.14 -18.01
CA MET A 216 -4.90 -8.11 -19.43
C MET A 216 -3.62 -7.32 -19.61
N GLU A 217 -2.61 -7.94 -20.19
CA GLU A 217 -1.29 -7.34 -20.37
C GLU A 217 -0.78 -7.51 -21.80
N GLY A 218 -0.31 -6.44 -22.46
CA GLY A 218 0.31 -6.54 -23.80
C GLY A 218 -0.62 -7.11 -24.87
N ILE A 219 -1.88 -6.67 -24.89
CA ILE A 219 -2.92 -7.10 -25.83
C ILE A 219 -3.16 -6.00 -26.87
N TYR A 220 -3.15 -6.38 -28.17
CA TYR A 220 -3.12 -5.40 -29.28
C TYR A 220 -4.11 -5.65 -30.44
N GLN A 221 -4.87 -6.74 -30.45
CA GLN A 221 -5.82 -7.06 -31.54
C GLN A 221 -7.26 -7.36 -31.09
N VAL A 222 -7.55 -7.29 -29.79
CA VAL A 222 -8.89 -7.56 -29.28
C VAL A 222 -9.88 -6.52 -29.81
N GLY A 223 -11.04 -6.96 -30.32
CA GLY A 223 -12.08 -6.07 -30.82
C GLY A 223 -11.81 -5.46 -32.21
N CYS A 224 -10.81 -5.95 -32.95
CA CYS A 224 -10.43 -5.44 -34.28
C CYS A 224 -11.42 -5.73 -35.44
N ILE A 225 -12.64 -6.19 -35.16
CA ILE A 225 -13.62 -6.53 -36.18
C ILE A 225 -14.61 -5.37 -36.34
N GLU A 226 -14.66 -4.78 -37.52
CA GLU A 226 -15.53 -3.66 -37.91
C GLU A 226 -17.05 -3.98 -37.85
N SER A 227 -17.48 -5.15 -37.35
CA SER A 227 -18.83 -5.69 -37.59
C SER A 227 -19.60 -6.23 -36.38
N ILE A 228 -19.25 -5.90 -35.13
CA ILE A 228 -20.19 -6.15 -34.03
C ILE A 228 -20.81 -4.82 -33.64
N HIS A 229 -22.07 -4.65 -34.06
CA HIS A 229 -22.93 -3.60 -33.53
C HIS A 229 -22.86 -3.60 -32.00
N THR A 230 -22.15 -2.61 -31.46
CA THR A 230 -21.97 -2.35 -30.01
C THR A 230 -23.28 -2.03 -29.30
N SER A 231 -24.43 -2.08 -29.97
CA SER A 231 -25.75 -1.79 -29.43
C SER A 231 -26.41 -2.96 -28.68
N HIS A 232 -25.78 -4.14 -28.61
CA HIS A 232 -26.35 -5.30 -27.90
C HIS A 232 -25.42 -6.01 -26.90
N LEU A 233 -24.16 -5.59 -26.76
CA LEU A 233 -23.27 -6.11 -25.72
C LEU A 233 -23.45 -5.33 -24.40
N SER A 234 -24.71 -5.15 -23.99
CA SER A 234 -24.98 -4.84 -22.60
C SER A 234 -24.80 -6.15 -21.83
N ILE A 235 -23.64 -6.37 -21.22
CA ILE A 235 -23.57 -7.32 -20.10
C ILE A 235 -24.46 -6.71 -19.01
N VAL A 236 -25.74 -7.08 -19.03
CA VAL A 236 -26.70 -6.80 -17.96
C VAL A 236 -26.38 -7.79 -16.86
N ALA A 237 -25.86 -7.24 -15.77
CA ALA A 237 -25.52 -7.90 -14.52
C ALA A 237 -26.66 -8.81 -14.00
N PRO A 238 -26.30 -9.83 -13.20
CA PRO A 238 -26.09 -9.56 -11.79
C PRO A 238 -24.73 -10.10 -11.35
N LEU A 239 -23.72 -9.23 -11.26
CA LEU A 239 -22.56 -9.55 -10.45
C LEU A 239 -22.96 -9.27 -9.00
N GLU A 240 -23.19 -10.34 -8.24
CA GLU A 240 -23.22 -10.24 -6.78
C GLU A 240 -21.82 -9.82 -6.23
N ASP A 241 -20.76 -9.99 -7.03
CA ASP A 241 -19.37 -9.70 -6.66
C ASP A 241 -18.74 -8.58 -7.52
N GLN A 242 -18.13 -7.61 -6.84
CA GLN A 242 -17.40 -6.49 -7.42
C GLN A 242 -16.21 -6.91 -8.32
N LEU A 243 -16.20 -6.57 -9.62
CA LEU A 243 -15.12 -6.93 -10.57
C LEU A 243 -13.92 -5.98 -10.50
N CYS A 244 -12.71 -6.54 -10.44
CA CYS A 244 -11.43 -5.84 -10.56
C CYS A 244 -10.83 -6.05 -11.97
N LEU A 245 -10.67 -4.98 -12.74
CA LEU A 245 -10.02 -4.99 -14.06
C LEU A 245 -8.63 -4.38 -13.97
N VAL A 246 -7.62 -5.11 -14.45
CA VAL A 246 -6.22 -4.66 -14.55
C VAL A 246 -5.80 -4.65 -16.01
N LEU A 247 -5.44 -3.48 -16.52
CA LEU A 247 -4.93 -3.27 -17.87
C LEU A 247 -3.45 -2.88 -17.80
N GLU A 248 -2.57 -3.60 -18.48
CA GLU A 248 -1.14 -3.30 -18.54
C GLU A 248 -0.62 -3.32 -19.98
N HIS A 249 0.15 -2.33 -20.43
CA HIS A 249 0.69 -2.30 -21.80
C HIS A 249 -0.38 -2.40 -22.93
N VAL A 250 -1.60 -1.91 -22.68
CA VAL A 250 -2.76 -1.98 -23.60
C VAL A 250 -2.89 -0.70 -24.45
N GLY A 251 -3.38 -0.82 -25.69
CA GLY A 251 -3.70 0.31 -26.57
C GLY A 251 -5.08 0.95 -26.32
N GLN A 252 -5.38 2.03 -27.05
CA GLN A 252 -6.65 2.77 -26.88
C GLN A 252 -7.88 1.93 -27.23
N ARG A 253 -7.84 1.23 -28.37
CA ARG A 253 -9.01 0.49 -28.89
C ARG A 253 -9.37 -0.68 -27.99
N GLU A 254 -8.36 -1.39 -27.51
CA GLU A 254 -8.51 -2.57 -26.67
C GLU A 254 -9.03 -2.17 -25.29
N ALA A 255 -8.55 -1.06 -24.73
CA ALA A 255 -9.08 -0.51 -23.48
C ALA A 255 -10.55 -0.10 -23.61
N GLU A 256 -10.94 0.62 -24.67
CA GLU A 256 -12.33 0.99 -24.94
C GLU A 256 -13.23 -0.24 -25.09
N TYR A 257 -12.75 -1.27 -25.80
CA TYR A 257 -13.44 -2.54 -25.95
C TYR A 257 -13.70 -3.22 -24.60
N MET A 258 -12.66 -3.43 -23.80
CA MET A 258 -12.76 -4.12 -22.51
C MET A 258 -13.63 -3.35 -21.50
N LEU A 259 -13.52 -2.03 -21.45
CA LEU A 259 -14.35 -1.19 -20.58
C LEU A 259 -15.81 -1.17 -21.05
N GLY A 260 -16.05 -1.25 -22.37
CA GLY A 260 -17.39 -1.37 -22.94
C GLY A 260 -18.08 -2.69 -22.62
N MET A 261 -17.31 -3.77 -22.41
CA MET A 261 -17.86 -5.08 -22.06
C MET A 261 -18.32 -5.17 -20.61
N CYS A 262 -17.60 -4.53 -19.67
CA CYS A 262 -17.78 -4.79 -18.25
C CYS A 262 -18.47 -3.62 -17.51
N SER A 263 -19.78 -3.72 -17.29
CA SER A 263 -20.58 -2.68 -16.60
C SER A 263 -20.45 -2.69 -15.06
N SER A 264 -19.92 -3.78 -14.48
CA SER A 264 -19.83 -4.04 -13.04
C SER A 264 -18.44 -3.82 -12.43
N ILE A 265 -17.52 -3.20 -13.18
CA ILE A 265 -16.18 -2.90 -12.69
C ILE A 265 -16.30 -2.00 -11.47
N TRP A 266 -15.79 -2.48 -10.33
CA TRP A 266 -15.69 -1.69 -9.10
C TRP A 266 -14.29 -1.08 -8.95
N ARG A 267 -13.26 -1.78 -9.44
CA ARG A 267 -11.86 -1.39 -9.36
C ARG A 267 -11.22 -1.49 -10.73
N LEU A 268 -10.63 -0.39 -11.19
CA LEU A 268 -9.87 -0.32 -12.43
C LEU A 268 -8.42 0.06 -12.13
N THR A 269 -7.48 -0.74 -12.58
CA THR A 269 -6.05 -0.43 -12.52
C THR A 269 -5.46 -0.41 -13.92
N VAL A 270 -4.79 0.67 -14.30
CA VAL A 270 -4.20 0.86 -15.64
C VAL A 270 -2.71 1.16 -15.49
N ARG A 271 -1.84 0.33 -16.06
CA ARG A 271 -0.39 0.41 -15.87
C ARG A 271 0.35 0.44 -17.21
N LYS A 272 1.32 1.33 -17.37
CA LYS A 272 2.27 1.32 -18.49
C LYS A 272 1.59 1.28 -19.87
N CYS A 273 0.43 1.91 -20.01
CA CYS A 273 -0.32 2.01 -21.27
C CYS A 273 0.14 3.25 -22.04
N TRP A 274 1.27 3.13 -22.75
CA TRP A 274 1.98 4.25 -23.40
C TRP A 274 1.20 4.99 -24.48
N ASN A 275 0.32 4.29 -25.19
CA ASN A 275 -0.49 4.84 -26.29
C ASN A 275 -1.94 5.13 -25.89
N LEU A 276 -2.30 4.92 -24.62
CA LEU A 276 -3.65 5.17 -24.13
C LEU A 276 -3.84 6.67 -23.91
N THR A 277 -4.83 7.25 -24.58
CA THR A 277 -5.12 8.70 -24.59
C THR A 277 -6.37 9.08 -23.82
N SER A 278 -7.33 8.17 -23.64
CA SER A 278 -8.55 8.42 -22.85
C SER A 278 -9.10 7.13 -22.23
N LEU A 279 -9.89 7.28 -21.17
CA LEU A 279 -10.65 6.20 -20.54
C LEU A 279 -12.15 6.53 -20.55
N PRO A 280 -13.00 5.79 -21.27
CA PRO A 280 -14.44 6.01 -21.27
C PRO A 280 -15.08 5.47 -19.98
N LEU A 281 -14.96 6.22 -18.89
CA LEU A 281 -15.51 5.79 -17.59
C LEU A 281 -17.03 6.04 -17.44
N GLY A 282 -17.65 6.82 -18.34
CA GLY A 282 -19.01 7.35 -18.15
C GLY A 282 -20.12 6.31 -17.92
N ASN A 283 -19.93 5.08 -18.39
CA ASN A 283 -20.93 4.01 -18.25
C ASN A 283 -20.67 3.06 -17.06
N LEU A 284 -19.63 3.30 -16.25
CA LEU A 284 -19.21 2.40 -15.16
C LEU A 284 -19.81 2.84 -13.81
N SER A 285 -21.11 2.62 -13.63
CA SER A 285 -21.83 3.08 -12.43
C SER A 285 -21.38 2.43 -11.12
N ALA A 286 -20.79 1.23 -11.18
CA ALA A 286 -20.29 0.49 -10.01
C ALA A 286 -18.85 0.84 -9.62
N LEU A 287 -18.14 1.66 -10.42
CA LEU A 287 -16.73 1.95 -10.23
C LEU A 287 -16.49 2.77 -8.96
N GLU A 288 -15.75 2.22 -8.00
CA GLU A 288 -15.38 2.89 -6.75
C GLU A 288 -13.91 3.29 -6.67
N TYR A 289 -13.02 2.60 -7.37
CA TYR A 289 -11.58 2.82 -7.29
C TYR A 289 -10.92 2.82 -8.67
N VAL A 290 -10.08 3.81 -8.94
CA VAL A 290 -9.24 3.90 -10.14
C VAL A 290 -7.79 4.13 -9.76
N GLU A 291 -6.88 3.31 -10.29
CA GLU A 291 -5.44 3.48 -10.10
C GLU A 291 -4.73 3.51 -11.45
N ILE A 292 -3.91 4.52 -11.67
CA ILE A 292 -3.20 4.72 -12.94
C ILE A 292 -1.72 4.86 -12.65
N ILE A 293 -0.89 4.08 -13.34
CA ILE A 293 0.57 4.06 -13.15
C ILE A 293 1.26 4.16 -14.51
N GLU A 294 2.20 5.08 -14.67
CA GLU A 294 3.08 5.15 -15.85
C GLU A 294 2.30 5.21 -17.19
N CYS A 295 1.22 6.01 -17.26
CA CYS A 295 0.41 6.20 -18.46
C CYS A 295 0.58 7.63 -19.03
N PRO A 296 1.67 7.92 -19.76
CA PRO A 296 2.09 9.29 -20.07
C PRO A 296 1.15 10.03 -21.04
N GLN A 297 0.45 9.31 -21.93
CA GLN A 297 -0.46 9.93 -22.91
C GLN A 297 -1.89 10.09 -22.41
N LEU A 298 -2.22 9.50 -21.26
CA LEU A 298 -3.60 9.36 -20.81
C LEU A 298 -4.18 10.69 -20.36
N ARG A 299 -5.31 11.07 -20.97
CA ARG A 299 -6.19 12.15 -20.57
C ARG A 299 -7.49 11.57 -20.04
N ILE A 300 -7.67 11.63 -18.73
CA ILE A 300 -8.96 11.36 -18.12
C ILE A 300 -9.73 12.67 -18.13
N THR A 301 -10.63 12.85 -19.09
CA THR A 301 -11.59 13.95 -19.04
C THR A 301 -12.97 13.31 -18.89
N SER A 302 -13.62 13.51 -17.76
CA SER A 302 -15.05 13.22 -17.65
C SER A 302 -15.77 14.09 -18.68
N VAL A 303 -16.34 13.47 -19.71
CA VAL A 303 -17.09 14.17 -20.75
C VAL A 303 -18.38 14.69 -20.11
N TYR A 304 -18.39 15.98 -19.75
CA TYR A 304 -19.61 16.72 -19.45
C TYR A 304 -20.41 16.91 -20.74
N LEU A 305 -21.14 15.87 -21.13
CA LEU A 305 -22.27 16.00 -22.04
C LEU A 305 -23.44 15.25 -21.39
N GLN A 306 -24.18 15.99 -20.56
CA GLN A 306 -25.53 15.65 -20.10
C GLN A 306 -25.66 14.41 -19.18
N GLN A 307 -25.48 14.63 -17.86
CA GLN A 307 -26.08 13.81 -16.77
C GLN A 307 -25.45 12.45 -16.38
N GLN A 308 -24.21 12.13 -16.72
CA GLN A 308 -23.54 10.92 -16.19
C GLN A 308 -22.44 11.28 -15.18
N GLN A 309 -22.82 11.43 -13.91
CA GLN A 309 -21.88 11.37 -12.79
C GLN A 309 -21.45 9.91 -12.56
N LEU A 310 -20.24 9.68 -12.04
CA LEU A 310 -19.83 8.39 -11.50
C LEU A 310 -20.25 8.35 -10.01
N PRO A 311 -21.44 7.84 -9.66
CA PRO A 311 -22.00 8.03 -8.33
C PRO A 311 -21.28 7.23 -7.24
N SER A 312 -20.62 6.13 -7.63
CA SER A 312 -19.99 5.20 -6.69
C SER A 312 -18.48 5.43 -6.53
N LEU A 313 -17.87 6.29 -7.35
CA LEU A 313 -16.42 6.49 -7.35
C LEU A 313 -16.02 7.13 -6.03
N LYS A 314 -15.03 6.55 -5.33
CA LYS A 314 -14.56 6.96 -4.00
C LYS A 314 -13.09 7.36 -3.99
N GLU A 315 -12.30 6.78 -4.87
CA GLU A 315 -10.86 6.96 -4.84
C GLU A 315 -10.22 6.91 -6.23
N ILE A 316 -9.32 7.86 -6.49
CA ILE A 316 -8.44 7.86 -7.64
C ILE A 316 -7.00 8.00 -7.16
N ARG A 317 -6.17 7.06 -7.61
CA ARG A 317 -4.72 7.12 -7.43
C ARG A 317 -4.01 7.27 -8.76
N VAL A 318 -3.03 8.15 -8.79
CA VAL A 318 -2.25 8.44 -9.98
C VAL A 318 -0.78 8.44 -9.60
N HIS A 319 -0.01 7.59 -10.24
CA HIS A 319 1.40 7.44 -9.98
C HIS A 319 2.20 7.59 -11.28
N TRP A 320 3.35 8.28 -11.22
CA TRP A 320 4.35 8.32 -12.30
C TRP A 320 3.78 8.85 -13.63
N ILE A 321 3.11 10.00 -13.60
CA ILE A 321 2.54 10.65 -14.79
C ILE A 321 3.27 11.95 -15.09
N HIS A 322 3.56 12.20 -16.37
CA HIS A 322 4.26 13.41 -16.78
C HIS A 322 3.43 14.69 -16.66
N ASP A 323 2.13 14.65 -16.95
CA ASP A 323 1.30 15.86 -17.07
C ASP A 323 -0.04 15.69 -16.35
N ALA A 324 -0.20 16.41 -15.24
CA ALA A 324 -1.37 16.33 -14.38
C ALA A 324 -2.62 16.94 -15.02
N GLU A 325 -2.50 17.96 -15.90
CA GLU A 325 -3.67 18.66 -16.48
C GLU A 325 -4.60 17.72 -17.27
N ARG A 326 -4.08 16.54 -17.59
CA ARG A 326 -4.75 15.45 -18.25
C ARG A 326 -5.76 14.73 -17.36
N ILE A 327 -5.81 14.95 -16.04
CA ILE A 327 -6.65 14.19 -15.09
C ILE A 327 -7.76 15.08 -14.53
N ARG A 328 -8.90 15.11 -15.20
CA ARG A 328 -10.13 15.80 -14.78
C ARG A 328 -11.23 14.76 -14.58
N VAL A 329 -11.42 14.33 -13.33
CA VAL A 329 -12.42 13.31 -12.98
C VAL A 329 -13.35 13.82 -11.88
N LEU A 330 -14.62 13.42 -11.97
CA LEU A 330 -15.74 13.91 -11.17
C LEU A 330 -16.39 12.78 -10.40
N PHE A 331 -16.51 12.93 -9.10
CA PHE A 331 -17.22 11.98 -8.27
C PHE A 331 -17.56 12.52 -6.89
N GLU A 332 -18.62 11.96 -6.30
CA GLU A 332 -19.05 12.26 -4.95
C GLU A 332 -18.11 11.56 -3.94
N GLU A 333 -17.62 12.30 -2.92
CA GLU A 333 -16.65 11.84 -1.91
C GLU A 333 -15.22 11.55 -2.41
N SER A 334 -14.52 12.58 -2.90
CA SER A 334 -13.26 12.34 -3.59
C SER A 334 -12.03 12.18 -2.68
N ARG A 335 -11.43 10.99 -2.72
CA ARG A 335 -10.01 10.77 -2.38
C ARG A 335 -9.16 10.82 -3.65
N LEU A 336 -8.19 11.72 -3.67
CA LEU A 336 -7.25 11.86 -4.77
C LEU A 336 -5.82 11.70 -4.23
N GLU A 337 -5.12 10.68 -4.69
CA GLU A 337 -3.72 10.46 -4.39
C GLU A 337 -2.89 10.67 -5.66
N LEU A 338 -1.89 11.56 -5.58
CA LEU A 338 -0.95 11.87 -6.65
C LEU A 338 0.45 11.53 -6.15
N GLU A 339 1.17 10.66 -6.86
CA GLU A 339 2.56 10.30 -6.57
C GLU A 339 3.43 10.47 -7.81
N ASN A 340 4.62 11.06 -7.67
CA ASN A 340 5.60 11.21 -8.76
C ASN A 340 4.99 11.82 -10.05
N VAL A 341 4.28 12.95 -9.92
CA VAL A 341 3.69 13.65 -11.07
C VAL A 341 4.58 14.83 -11.50
N ASP A 342 5.13 14.79 -12.73
CA ASP A 342 6.23 15.68 -13.16
C ASP A 342 5.81 17.10 -13.59
N GLN A 343 4.61 17.32 -14.11
CA GLN A 343 4.12 18.67 -14.47
C GLN A 343 2.84 18.97 -13.69
N LEU A 344 2.85 18.64 -12.40
CA LEU A 344 1.79 19.07 -11.50
C LEU A 344 1.95 20.57 -11.25
N VAL A 345 1.06 21.38 -11.84
CA VAL A 345 0.99 22.83 -11.61
C VAL A 345 -0.22 23.11 -10.70
N ALA A 346 -0.15 24.16 -9.87
CA ALA A 346 -1.27 24.61 -9.03
C ALA A 346 -2.61 24.75 -9.79
N SER A 347 -2.56 25.04 -11.09
CA SER A 347 -3.74 25.18 -11.96
C SER A 347 -4.54 23.88 -12.14
N PHE A 348 -3.92 22.73 -11.90
CA PHE A 348 -4.56 21.43 -11.98
C PHE A 348 -5.83 21.33 -11.12
N LEU A 349 -5.83 22.00 -9.96
CA LEU A 349 -6.95 21.99 -9.02
C LEU A 349 -8.03 23.05 -9.35
N LEU A 350 -7.84 23.88 -10.39
CA LEU A 350 -8.66 25.07 -10.60
C LEU A 350 -10.07 24.80 -11.18
N LYS A 351 -11.02 25.43 -10.48
CA LYS A 351 -12.34 25.97 -10.84
C LYS A 351 -13.57 25.08 -10.91
N GLU A 352 -13.56 23.92 -11.54
CA GLU A 352 -14.85 23.25 -11.80
C GLU A 352 -15.25 22.28 -10.69
N PHE A 353 -14.30 21.64 -9.99
CA PHE A 353 -14.59 20.44 -9.15
C PHE A 353 -13.87 20.41 -7.79
N SER A 354 -13.19 21.49 -7.46
CA SER A 354 -12.48 21.69 -6.20
C SER A 354 -13.37 21.52 -4.96
N HIS A 355 -14.67 21.77 -5.09
CA HIS A 355 -15.67 21.67 -4.04
C HIS A 355 -16.08 20.23 -3.67
N MET A 356 -15.60 19.19 -4.37
CA MET A 356 -15.96 17.78 -4.10
C MET A 356 -14.82 17.00 -3.41
N ILE A 357 -13.58 17.48 -3.49
CA ILE A 357 -12.40 16.78 -2.97
C ILE A 357 -12.39 16.84 -1.45
N ARG A 358 -12.44 15.66 -0.80
CA ARG A 358 -12.40 15.52 0.66
C ARG A 358 -11.04 15.07 1.16
N ARG A 359 -10.27 14.30 0.39
CA ARG A 359 -8.89 13.90 0.75
C ARG A 359 -7.96 14.11 -0.43
N LEU A 360 -6.84 14.77 -0.19
CA LEU A 360 -5.80 15.01 -1.18
C LEU A 360 -4.46 14.57 -0.62
N ALA A 361 -3.77 13.65 -1.29
CA ALA A 361 -2.40 13.29 -1.00
C ALA A 361 -1.52 13.62 -2.22
N ILE A 362 -0.42 14.34 -2.01
CA ILE A 362 0.56 14.69 -3.05
C ILE A 362 1.93 14.26 -2.54
N THR A 363 2.52 13.25 -3.19
CA THR A 363 3.74 12.62 -2.72
C THR A 363 4.79 12.59 -3.83
N ARG A 364 6.05 12.92 -3.51
CA ARG A 364 7.19 12.84 -4.45
C ARG A 364 7.03 13.60 -5.78
N CYS A 365 6.16 14.62 -5.85
CA CYS A 365 6.01 15.44 -7.05
C CYS A 365 7.17 16.44 -7.16
N ALA A 366 8.30 15.98 -7.71
CA ALA A 366 9.58 16.69 -7.65
C ALA A 366 9.59 18.06 -8.36
N ASN A 367 8.75 18.27 -9.37
CA ASN A 367 8.66 19.50 -10.16
C ASN A 367 7.49 20.41 -9.77
N LEU A 368 6.70 20.01 -8.75
CA LEU A 368 5.63 20.85 -8.23
C LEU A 368 6.27 22.09 -7.61
N THR A 369 6.17 23.23 -8.31
CA THR A 369 6.76 24.49 -7.84
C THR A 369 5.77 25.34 -7.06
N SER A 370 4.47 25.26 -7.34
CA SER A 370 3.45 26.03 -6.61
C SER A 370 2.19 25.20 -6.40
N LEU A 371 1.46 25.44 -5.31
CA LEU A 371 0.21 24.78 -4.99
C LEU A 371 -0.77 25.80 -4.40
N SER A 372 -1.95 25.94 -5.01
CA SER A 372 -3.05 26.76 -4.48
C SER A 372 -4.16 25.84 -4.02
N LEU A 373 -4.46 25.87 -2.73
CA LEU A 373 -5.53 25.04 -2.13
C LEU A 373 -6.79 25.85 -1.84
N MET A 374 -6.80 27.15 -2.14
CA MET A 374 -7.86 28.10 -1.76
C MET A 374 -9.26 27.69 -2.23
N GLU A 375 -9.36 26.99 -3.35
CA GLU A 375 -10.63 26.59 -3.95
C GLU A 375 -11.19 25.26 -3.40
N LEU A 376 -10.41 24.49 -2.63
CA LEU A 376 -10.79 23.15 -2.12
C LEU A 376 -11.65 23.23 -0.84
N THR A 377 -12.82 23.85 -0.92
CA THR A 377 -13.66 24.17 0.25
C THR A 377 -14.17 22.94 1.02
N ALA A 378 -14.25 21.76 0.39
CA ALA A 378 -14.69 20.51 1.02
C ALA A 378 -13.56 19.62 1.57
N LEU A 379 -12.31 20.08 1.48
CA LEU A 379 -11.13 19.31 1.87
C LEU A 379 -11.11 19.02 3.36
N LYS A 380 -10.96 17.75 3.71
CA LYS A 380 -10.86 17.26 5.10
C LYS A 380 -9.51 16.69 5.49
N TYR A 381 -8.78 16.15 4.52
CA TYR A 381 -7.46 15.56 4.73
C TYR A 381 -6.50 16.05 3.65
N LEU A 382 -5.34 16.54 4.07
CA LEU A 382 -4.26 16.95 3.18
C LEU A 382 -2.96 16.26 3.60
N GLU A 383 -2.35 15.53 2.68
CA GLU A 383 -0.99 15.04 2.81
C GLU A 383 -0.12 15.61 1.70
N ILE A 384 1.02 16.20 2.06
CA ILE A 384 2.05 16.61 1.12
C ILE A 384 3.39 16.06 1.60
N SER A 385 3.98 15.12 0.86
CA SER A 385 5.25 14.50 1.25
C SER A 385 6.28 14.52 0.11
N GLU A 386 7.56 14.71 0.46
CA GLU A 386 8.70 14.60 -0.47
C GLU A 386 8.63 15.52 -1.72
N CYS A 387 7.87 16.62 -1.67
CA CYS A 387 7.71 17.60 -2.76
C CYS A 387 8.79 18.70 -2.69
N ASN A 388 10.03 18.33 -3.05
CA ASN A 388 11.23 19.12 -2.74
C ASN A 388 11.33 20.49 -3.45
N GLN A 389 10.75 20.68 -4.63
CA GLN A 389 10.82 21.96 -5.37
C GLN A 389 9.63 22.90 -5.11
N LEU A 390 8.71 22.56 -4.19
CA LEU A 390 7.55 23.40 -3.90
C LEU A 390 7.99 24.76 -3.32
N GLN A 391 8.03 25.76 -4.18
CA GLN A 391 8.31 27.17 -3.92
C GLN A 391 7.00 27.96 -3.89
N LEU A 392 6.45 28.07 -2.69
CA LEU A 392 5.22 28.81 -2.46
C LEU A 392 5.42 30.26 -2.94
N SER A 393 4.60 30.73 -3.86
CA SER A 393 4.81 31.99 -4.62
C SER A 393 4.86 33.25 -3.75
N SER A 394 4.27 33.20 -2.55
CA SER A 394 4.35 34.25 -1.52
C SER A 394 5.19 33.83 -0.31
N GLY A 395 6.02 32.78 -0.46
CA GLY A 395 6.70 32.10 0.63
C GLY A 395 5.78 31.31 1.55
N SER A 396 4.47 31.25 1.27
CA SER A 396 3.45 30.73 2.19
C SER A 396 2.48 29.72 1.55
N LEU A 397 2.22 28.60 2.21
CA LEU A 397 1.20 27.64 1.80
C LEU A 397 -0.14 28.14 2.34
N GLN A 398 -1.02 28.61 1.45
CA GLN A 398 -2.37 29.06 1.80
C GLN A 398 -3.35 27.89 1.67
N LEU A 399 -4.09 27.66 2.75
CA LEU A 399 -5.03 26.56 2.88
C LEU A 399 -6.46 26.97 2.50
N PRO A 400 -7.32 26.00 2.13
CA PRO A 400 -8.68 26.30 1.70
C PRO A 400 -9.50 26.96 2.81
N GLN A 401 -10.42 27.84 2.41
CA GLN A 401 -11.52 28.27 3.26
C GLN A 401 -12.51 27.10 3.43
N SER A 402 -12.21 26.14 4.31
CA SER A 402 -13.12 25.03 4.61
C SER A 402 -13.95 25.28 5.86
N SER A 403 -15.23 24.95 5.77
CA SER A 403 -16.17 24.92 6.89
C SER A 403 -16.09 23.63 7.72
N SER A 404 -15.19 22.69 7.37
CA SER A 404 -15.06 21.40 8.05
C SER A 404 -13.61 20.97 8.31
N MET A 405 -13.46 20.08 9.29
CA MET A 405 -12.21 19.52 9.85
C MET A 405 -11.07 19.31 8.84
N LEU A 406 -9.87 19.80 9.15
CA LEU A 406 -8.65 19.59 8.38
C LEU A 406 -7.63 18.79 9.21
N GLU A 407 -7.38 17.53 8.81
CA GLU A 407 -6.16 16.81 9.16
C GLU A 407 -5.10 17.13 8.10
N MET A 408 -3.92 17.56 8.57
CA MET A 408 -2.84 17.99 7.70
C MET A 408 -1.53 17.33 8.09
N ASN A 409 -0.93 16.63 7.15
CA ASN A 409 0.41 16.09 7.26
C ASN A 409 1.28 16.68 6.15
N ILE A 410 2.34 17.39 6.53
CA ILE A 410 3.31 17.96 5.61
C ILE A 410 4.69 17.44 5.99
N GLU A 411 5.31 16.70 5.07
CA GLU A 411 6.60 16.05 5.29
C GLU A 411 7.60 16.34 4.17
N CYS A 412 8.88 16.54 4.53
CA CYS A 412 10.00 16.60 3.58
C CYS A 412 9.82 17.64 2.46
N ILE A 413 9.49 18.89 2.83
CA ILE A 413 9.40 20.02 1.88
C ILE A 413 10.61 20.94 2.06
N ARG A 414 11.39 21.14 0.99
CA ARG A 414 12.62 21.98 1.06
C ARG A 414 12.40 23.44 0.66
N GLY A 415 11.33 23.77 -0.06
CA GLY A 415 11.11 25.10 -0.62
C GLY A 415 10.23 26.04 0.20
N ALA A 416 9.55 25.56 1.24
CA ALA A 416 8.59 26.34 2.02
C ALA A 416 9.27 27.15 3.15
N GLU A 417 9.36 28.47 2.98
CA GLU A 417 9.93 29.39 3.99
C GLU A 417 8.93 29.72 5.11
N TYR A 418 7.64 29.80 4.78
CA TYR A 418 6.55 30.04 5.72
C TYR A 418 5.34 29.14 5.39
N ILE A 419 4.50 28.88 6.39
CA ILE A 419 3.19 28.22 6.22
C ILE A 419 2.11 29.18 6.74
N LEU A 420 1.15 29.54 5.89
CA LEU A 420 0.02 30.42 6.23
C LEU A 420 -1.28 29.64 6.31
N VAL A 421 -1.67 29.28 7.52
CA VAL A 421 -2.94 28.61 7.76
C VAL A 421 -4.06 29.67 7.83
N GLN A 422 -4.98 29.67 6.86
CA GLN A 422 -6.18 30.50 6.82
C GLN A 422 -7.41 29.60 6.96
N PHE A 423 -8.36 29.94 7.84
CA PHE A 423 -9.65 29.24 7.95
C PHE A 423 -10.80 30.21 7.66
N SER A 424 -12.01 29.71 7.37
CA SER A 424 -13.19 30.55 7.12
C SER A 424 -13.96 30.88 8.41
N PRO A 425 -14.38 32.14 8.62
CA PRO A 425 -15.28 32.52 9.70
C PRO A 425 -16.73 32.16 9.30
N GLY A 426 -17.23 31.00 9.74
CA GLY A 426 -18.65 30.65 9.50
C GLY A 426 -18.95 29.16 9.51
N GLY A 427 -19.11 28.60 10.71
CA GLY A 427 -19.69 27.28 10.92
C GLY A 427 -20.01 27.13 12.40
N THR A 428 -21.28 27.28 12.76
CA THR A 428 -21.79 27.19 14.14
C THR A 428 -21.98 25.75 14.63
N GLU A 429 -21.45 24.76 13.90
CA GLU A 429 -21.47 23.36 14.33
C GLU A 429 -20.18 23.06 15.08
N THR A 430 -20.31 22.35 16.20
CA THR A 430 -19.24 21.98 17.12
C THR A 430 -18.07 21.31 16.39
N LEU A 431 -16.99 22.07 16.15
CA LEU A 431 -15.83 21.61 15.40
C LEU A 431 -14.99 20.61 16.22
N GLU A 432 -14.96 19.37 15.73
CA GLU A 432 -14.04 18.30 16.14
C GLU A 432 -12.60 18.59 15.66
N ALA A 433 -11.62 17.92 16.28
CA ALA A 433 -10.19 18.21 16.28
C ALA A 433 -9.53 18.54 14.92
N SER A 434 -8.70 19.60 14.83
CA SER A 434 -7.73 19.73 13.74
C SER A 434 -6.32 19.32 14.19
N CYS A 435 -5.64 18.61 13.28
CA CYS A 435 -4.30 18.06 13.45
C CYS A 435 -3.38 18.68 12.41
N LEU A 436 -2.24 19.23 12.85
CA LEU A 436 -1.18 19.75 12.00
C LEU A 436 0.13 19.06 12.35
N GLU A 437 0.64 18.29 11.41
CA GLU A 437 1.94 17.62 11.52
C GLU A 437 2.89 18.17 10.45
N LEU A 438 4.05 18.67 10.89
CA LEU A 438 5.10 19.24 10.05
C LEU A 438 6.40 18.49 10.33
N THR A 439 6.95 17.81 9.33
CA THR A 439 8.18 17.02 9.48
C THR A 439 9.19 17.39 8.41
N ASN A 440 10.43 17.69 8.80
CA ASN A 440 11.54 17.92 7.87
C ASN A 440 11.25 19.02 6.82
N VAL A 441 10.69 20.14 7.28
CA VAL A 441 10.44 21.32 6.43
C VAL A 441 11.65 22.26 6.52
N ASP A 442 12.66 22.03 5.67
CA ASP A 442 14.01 22.57 5.83
C ASP A 442 14.07 24.10 5.91
N LYS A 443 13.28 24.80 5.09
CA LYS A 443 13.27 26.26 5.00
C LYS A 443 12.30 26.95 5.96
N LEU A 444 11.49 26.20 6.71
CA LEU A 444 10.44 26.79 7.55
C LEU A 444 11.05 27.70 8.62
N GLU A 445 10.86 29.01 8.52
CA GLU A 445 11.36 29.99 9.49
C GLU A 445 10.34 30.28 10.59
N ALA A 446 9.06 30.37 10.23
CA ALA A 446 7.98 30.70 11.15
C ALA A 446 6.64 30.10 10.70
N LEU A 447 5.80 29.76 11.69
CA LEU A 447 4.40 29.40 11.48
C LEU A 447 3.53 30.64 11.71
N PHE A 448 2.76 31.07 10.70
CA PHE A 448 1.85 32.20 10.84
C PHE A 448 0.40 31.72 10.88
N LEU A 449 -0.24 31.92 12.03
CA LEU A 449 -1.66 31.69 12.24
C LEU A 449 -2.37 33.03 12.26
N LEU A 450 -3.34 33.24 11.36
CA LEU A 450 -4.22 34.40 11.45
C LEU A 450 -5.02 34.32 12.75
N ASN A 451 -5.06 35.44 13.50
CA ASN A 451 -5.49 35.52 14.90
C ASN A 451 -6.90 34.97 15.19
N GLU A 452 -7.76 34.85 14.19
CA GLU A 452 -9.15 34.44 14.38
C GLU A 452 -9.35 32.92 14.44
N PHE A 453 -8.30 32.08 14.32
CA PHE A 453 -8.48 30.62 14.15
C PHE A 453 -7.51 29.74 14.96
N SER A 454 -6.69 30.35 15.81
CA SER A 454 -5.77 29.64 16.68
C SER A 454 -6.48 28.75 17.73
N HIS A 455 -7.79 28.95 17.92
CA HIS A 455 -8.67 28.14 18.78
C HIS A 455 -9.20 26.86 18.12
N MET A 456 -8.80 26.54 16.88
CA MET A 456 -9.26 25.31 16.20
C MET A 456 -8.27 24.15 16.33
N ILE A 457 -6.96 24.45 16.44
CA ILE A 457 -5.88 23.45 16.45
C ILE A 457 -5.85 22.70 17.78
N ARG A 458 -6.06 21.38 17.72
CA ARG A 458 -6.01 20.49 18.89
C ARG A 458 -4.75 19.64 18.93
N ARG A 459 -4.15 19.31 17.80
CA ARG A 459 -2.89 18.56 17.74
C ARG A 459 -1.90 19.30 16.85
N LEU A 460 -0.73 19.60 17.40
CA LEU A 460 0.39 20.20 16.67
C LEU A 460 1.62 19.33 16.89
N ALA A 461 2.17 18.76 15.83
CA ALA A 461 3.44 18.06 15.84
C ALA A 461 4.39 18.73 14.86
N ILE A 462 5.58 19.10 15.33
CA ILE A 462 6.63 19.70 14.49
C ILE A 462 7.92 18.94 14.77
N SER A 463 8.51 18.37 13.73
CA SER A 463 9.75 17.61 13.85
C SER A 463 10.76 17.97 12.76
N ARG A 464 12.05 17.99 13.12
CA ARG A 464 13.17 18.17 12.16
C ARG A 464 13.10 19.45 11.31
N CYS A 465 12.44 20.50 11.77
CA CYS A 465 12.42 21.79 11.08
C CYS A 465 13.61 22.65 11.54
N ALA A 466 14.76 22.50 10.87
CA ALA A 466 16.03 23.02 11.34
C ALA A 466 16.12 24.56 11.38
N ASN A 467 15.45 25.27 10.46
CA ASN A 467 15.46 26.73 10.37
C ASN A 467 14.30 27.42 11.11
N LEU A 468 13.45 26.65 11.80
CA LEU A 468 12.30 27.21 12.50
C LEU A 468 12.78 28.07 13.65
N THR A 469 12.53 29.39 13.57
CA THR A 469 12.95 30.38 14.56
C THR A 469 11.85 30.76 15.55
N SER A 470 10.57 30.69 15.15
CA SER A 470 9.46 31.11 16.01
C SER A 470 8.19 30.30 15.81
N LEU A 471 7.41 30.14 16.89
CA LEU A 471 6.10 29.51 16.88
C LEU A 471 5.07 30.36 17.65
N PRO A 472 3.85 30.57 17.12
CA PRO A 472 2.80 31.35 17.75
C PRO A 472 2.04 30.52 18.80
N LEU A 473 2.75 29.78 19.65
CA LEU A 473 2.16 28.85 20.62
C LEU A 473 1.17 29.56 21.55
N THR A 474 1.47 30.78 21.99
CA THR A 474 0.62 31.58 22.90
C THR A 474 -0.79 31.83 22.36
N LYS A 475 -1.01 31.75 21.05
CA LYS A 475 -2.33 31.93 20.43
C LYS A 475 -3.17 30.64 20.44
N LEU A 476 -2.56 29.46 20.60
CA LEU A 476 -3.20 28.15 20.43
C LEU A 476 -4.02 27.69 21.65
N THR A 477 -5.14 28.37 21.93
CA THR A 477 -5.91 28.17 23.17
C THR A 477 -6.67 26.84 23.25
N ALA A 478 -6.90 26.14 22.14
CA ALA A 478 -7.64 24.86 22.12
C ALA A 478 -6.75 23.61 21.98
N LEU A 479 -5.43 23.78 22.08
CA LEU A 479 -4.49 22.70 21.88
C LEU A 479 -4.71 21.59 22.94
N LYS A 480 -4.58 20.33 22.52
CA LYS A 480 -4.64 19.13 23.37
C LYS A 480 -3.33 18.35 23.34
N TYR A 481 -2.67 18.31 22.18
CA TYR A 481 -1.40 17.63 21.97
C TYR A 481 -0.39 18.57 21.32
N LEU A 482 0.80 18.70 21.91
CA LEU A 482 1.93 19.42 21.34
C LEU A 482 3.16 18.51 21.30
N GLN A 483 3.73 18.30 20.11
CA GLN A 483 5.04 17.67 19.95
C GLN A 483 5.98 18.61 19.20
N ILE A 484 7.16 18.87 19.75
CA ILE A 484 8.24 19.60 19.08
C ILE A 484 9.50 18.78 19.24
N SER A 485 10.11 18.34 18.13
CA SER A 485 11.33 17.52 18.18
C SER A 485 12.38 17.95 17.14
N GLU A 486 13.64 18.07 17.54
CA GLU A 486 14.77 18.34 16.61
C GLU A 486 14.66 19.68 15.84
N CYS A 487 14.05 20.71 16.45
CA CYS A 487 13.95 22.08 15.90
C CYS A 487 15.05 22.99 16.49
N ASN A 488 16.26 22.91 15.92
CA ASN A 488 17.48 23.43 16.56
C ASN A 488 17.66 24.96 16.56
N GLN A 489 17.05 25.69 15.62
CA GLN A 489 17.17 27.15 15.52
C GLN A 489 15.99 27.90 16.18
N LEU A 490 15.11 27.22 16.91
CA LEU A 490 13.94 27.84 17.52
C LEU A 490 14.39 28.88 18.56
N GLN A 491 14.44 30.14 18.12
CA GLN A 491 14.86 31.28 18.91
C GLN A 491 13.73 31.62 19.89
N LEU A 492 13.95 31.24 21.13
CA LEU A 492 13.07 31.62 22.22
C LEU A 492 13.25 33.11 22.48
N SER A 493 12.21 33.91 22.24
CA SER A 493 12.23 35.32 22.62
C SER A 493 12.53 35.40 24.13
N SER A 494 13.62 36.08 24.49
CA SER A 494 14.17 36.15 25.87
C SER A 494 14.64 34.83 26.50
N GLY A 495 15.03 33.82 25.71
CA GLY A 495 15.54 32.54 26.23
C GLY A 495 14.46 31.61 26.83
N SER A 496 13.18 32.00 26.70
CA SER A 496 12.04 31.26 27.26
C SER A 496 11.08 30.71 26.21
N LEU A 497 10.77 29.41 26.27
CA LEU A 497 9.71 28.82 25.45
C LEU A 497 8.38 29.09 26.14
N GLN A 498 7.58 29.98 25.55
CA GLN A 498 6.23 30.29 26.04
C GLN A 498 5.23 29.36 25.39
N LEU A 499 4.61 28.52 26.21
CA LEU A 499 3.66 27.52 25.76
C LEU A 499 2.23 28.09 25.64
N PRO A 500 1.31 27.39 24.95
CA PRO A 500 -0.04 27.87 24.73
C PRO A 500 -0.83 28.05 26.02
N GLN A 501 -1.59 29.15 26.11
CA GLN A 501 -2.62 29.34 27.14
C GLN A 501 -3.85 28.48 26.79
N SER A 502 -3.72 27.16 26.91
CA SER A 502 -4.81 26.23 26.61
C SER A 502 -5.45 25.67 27.86
N SER A 503 -6.78 25.73 27.91
CA SER A 503 -7.59 25.10 28.94
C SER A 503 -7.80 23.60 28.76
N SER A 504 -7.32 23.02 27.66
CA SER A 504 -7.62 21.63 27.25
C SER A 504 -6.38 20.77 27.00
N MET A 505 -5.18 21.21 27.38
CA MET A 505 -3.93 20.51 27.11
C MET A 505 -3.86 19.15 27.83
N LEU A 506 -3.73 18.06 27.07
CA LEU A 506 -3.59 16.69 27.58
C LEU A 506 -2.12 16.24 27.60
N GLU A 507 -1.39 16.51 26.52
CA GLU A 507 -0.03 16.01 26.36
C GLU A 507 0.88 17.02 25.66
N MET A 508 2.09 17.16 26.19
CA MET A 508 3.13 17.99 25.64
C MET A 508 4.47 17.25 25.66
N ASN A 509 5.08 17.07 24.49
CA ASN A 509 6.34 16.39 24.31
C ASN A 509 7.33 17.28 23.56
N ILE A 510 8.38 17.71 24.25
CA ILE A 510 9.43 18.58 23.71
C ILE A 510 10.74 17.81 23.73
N GLN A 511 11.37 17.67 22.56
CA GLN A 511 12.59 16.89 22.38
C GLN A 511 13.64 17.66 21.59
N CYS A 512 14.91 17.54 21.97
CA CYS A 512 16.06 18.01 21.18
C CYS A 512 15.97 19.49 20.75
N ILE A 513 15.63 20.39 21.68
CA ILE A 513 15.67 21.86 21.43
C ILE A 513 16.96 22.42 22.03
N ARG A 514 17.78 23.07 21.20
CA ARG A 514 19.00 23.78 21.63
C ARG A 514 18.69 25.26 21.91
N GLY A 515 19.35 25.85 22.91
CA GLY A 515 19.19 27.28 23.22
C GLY A 515 18.08 27.63 24.22
N ALA A 516 17.31 26.66 24.71
CA ALA A 516 16.28 26.88 25.72
C ALA A 516 16.88 27.00 27.13
N GLU A 517 17.12 28.22 27.61
CA GLU A 517 17.61 28.46 28.99
C GLU A 517 16.53 28.12 30.02
N TYR A 518 15.28 28.50 29.74
CA TYR A 518 14.15 28.23 30.63
C TYR A 518 12.89 27.86 29.83
N VAL A 519 12.03 27.01 30.37
CA VAL A 519 10.70 26.70 29.77
C VAL A 519 9.62 27.31 30.66
N ARG A 520 8.80 28.21 30.08
CA ARG A 520 7.67 28.84 30.76
C ARG A 520 6.37 28.20 30.32
N VAL A 521 5.75 27.46 31.22
CA VAL A 521 4.40 26.91 31.00
C VAL A 521 3.38 27.91 31.51
N LEU A 522 2.55 28.47 30.62
CA LEU A 522 1.50 29.44 30.94
C LEU A 522 0.15 28.80 30.60
N PHE A 523 -0.71 28.57 31.59
CA PHE A 523 -2.09 28.15 31.34
C PHE A 523 -3.05 29.34 31.48
N SER A 524 -4.25 29.24 30.91
CA SER A 524 -5.25 30.32 30.93
C SER A 524 -5.98 30.42 32.27
N PRO A 525 -6.20 31.62 32.84
CA PRO A 525 -7.04 31.80 34.02
C PRO A 525 -8.49 31.42 33.72
N GLY A 526 -9.06 30.45 34.44
CA GLY A 526 -10.48 30.08 34.33
C GLY A 526 -10.80 28.59 34.14
N CYS A 527 -9.81 27.70 34.12
CA CYS A 527 -10.07 26.24 34.08
C CYS A 527 -10.49 25.72 35.46
N THR A 528 -11.79 25.71 35.74
CA THR A 528 -12.35 25.19 37.00
C THR A 528 -12.95 23.79 36.86
N GLU A 529 -12.95 23.20 35.66
CA GLU A 529 -13.43 21.85 35.41
C GLU A 529 -12.26 20.85 35.51
N ALA A 530 -12.50 19.72 36.17
CA ALA A 530 -11.51 18.67 36.39
C ALA A 530 -10.99 18.13 35.05
N LEU A 531 -9.77 18.52 34.68
CA LEU A 531 -9.11 18.02 33.47
C LEU A 531 -8.53 16.63 33.73
N GLU A 532 -8.84 15.69 32.83
CA GLU A 532 -8.26 14.35 32.81
C GLU A 532 -6.81 14.44 32.28
N THR A 533 -5.86 14.62 33.21
CA THR A 533 -4.40 14.45 33.08
C THR A 533 -3.66 15.37 32.09
N SER A 534 -2.74 16.19 32.62
CA SER A 534 -1.71 16.83 31.79
C SER A 534 -0.33 16.18 31.99
N CYS A 535 0.24 15.74 30.88
CA CYS A 535 1.55 15.11 30.77
C CYS A 535 2.55 16.07 30.10
N LEU A 536 3.67 16.34 30.77
CA LEU A 536 4.79 17.11 30.21
C LEU A 536 6.03 16.22 30.10
N LYS A 537 6.52 16.01 28.88
CA LYS A 537 7.76 15.28 28.58
C LYS A 537 8.79 16.21 27.96
N LEU A 538 9.96 16.30 28.58
CA LEU A 538 11.12 17.07 28.13
C LEU A 538 12.29 16.10 27.90
N THR A 539 12.84 16.04 26.69
CA THR A 539 13.96 15.15 26.38
C THR A 539 15.08 15.91 25.66
N ASN A 540 16.33 15.77 26.11
CA ASN A 540 17.51 16.35 25.45
C ASN A 540 17.41 17.87 25.20
N VAL A 541 16.96 18.62 26.21
CA VAL A 541 16.91 20.08 26.22
C VAL A 541 18.18 20.59 26.92
N ASP A 542 19.26 20.75 26.16
CA ASP A 542 20.63 20.87 26.70
C ASP A 542 20.81 22.06 27.65
N ASN A 543 20.21 23.21 27.31
CA ASN A 543 20.33 24.45 28.08
C ASN A 543 19.29 24.64 29.18
N LEU A 544 18.40 23.67 29.43
CA LEU A 544 17.32 23.83 30.40
C LEU A 544 17.88 23.97 31.82
N GLU A 545 17.97 25.18 32.36
CA GLU A 545 18.46 25.46 33.71
C GLU A 545 17.35 25.28 34.77
N ALA A 546 16.16 25.79 34.47
CA ALA A 546 15.00 25.74 35.35
C ALA A 546 13.66 25.68 34.59
N LEU A 547 12.66 25.10 35.26
CA LEU A 547 11.27 25.15 34.85
C LEU A 547 10.56 26.27 35.63
N PHE A 548 9.85 27.14 34.93
CA PHE A 548 9.02 28.17 35.54
C PHE A 548 7.55 27.89 35.29
N LEU A 549 6.81 27.72 36.37
CA LEU A 549 5.35 27.59 36.39
C LEU A 549 4.81 28.85 37.07
N LEU A 550 3.81 29.51 36.50
CA LEU A 550 3.12 30.56 37.25
C LEU A 550 2.26 29.89 38.33
N ASN A 551 2.37 30.35 39.58
CA ASN A 551 1.72 29.78 40.77
C ASN A 551 0.23 29.43 40.58
N GLU A 552 -0.50 30.22 39.77
CA GLU A 552 -1.93 30.05 39.51
C GLU A 552 -2.31 28.75 38.76
N PHE A 553 -1.33 28.05 38.16
CA PHE A 553 -1.58 26.88 37.31
C PHE A 553 -0.73 25.65 37.66
N SER A 554 -0.04 25.71 38.80
CA SER A 554 0.68 24.60 39.42
C SER A 554 -0.15 23.31 39.58
N HIS A 555 -1.48 23.47 39.62
CA HIS A 555 -2.47 22.43 39.88
C HIS A 555 -2.84 21.60 38.65
N MET A 556 -2.25 21.87 37.49
CA MET A 556 -2.65 21.22 36.24
C MET A 556 -1.76 20.03 35.87
N ILE A 557 -0.49 20.02 36.30
CA ILE A 557 0.50 19.00 35.90
C ILE A 557 0.39 17.77 36.79
N HIS A 558 0.10 16.62 36.17
CA HIS A 558 -0.05 15.34 36.88
C HIS A 558 1.12 14.39 36.57
N ARG A 559 1.68 14.45 35.36
CA ARG A 559 2.83 13.63 34.93
C ARG A 559 3.93 14.52 34.36
N LEU A 560 5.14 14.42 34.90
CA LEU A 560 6.33 15.12 34.43
C LEU A 560 7.44 14.10 34.14
N THR A 561 7.95 14.09 32.91
CA THR A 561 9.09 13.27 32.50
C THR A 561 10.19 14.16 31.95
N ILE A 562 11.39 14.08 32.51
CA ILE A 562 12.56 14.83 32.07
C ILE A 562 13.70 13.84 31.83
N THR A 563 14.27 13.82 30.63
CA THR A 563 15.31 12.87 30.24
C THR A 563 16.43 13.59 29.50
N ARG A 564 17.71 13.33 29.85
CA ARG A 564 18.89 13.90 29.15
C ARG A 564 18.97 15.43 29.11
N CYS A 565 18.39 16.14 30.08
CA CYS A 565 18.55 17.60 30.19
C CYS A 565 19.77 17.91 31.09
N ALA A 566 20.92 18.22 30.48
CA ALA A 566 22.21 18.27 31.17
C ALA A 566 22.31 19.38 32.23
N ASN A 567 21.76 20.57 31.95
CA ASN A 567 21.88 21.76 32.79
C ASN A 567 20.78 21.92 33.86
N LEU A 568 19.81 20.99 33.93
CA LEU A 568 18.70 21.12 34.86
C LEU A 568 19.20 20.93 36.30
N ALA A 569 19.17 21.99 37.10
CA ALA A 569 19.66 21.95 38.48
C ALA A 569 18.58 21.51 39.48
N SER A 570 17.37 22.06 39.37
CA SER A 570 16.26 21.82 40.30
C SER A 570 14.89 22.03 39.65
N LEU A 571 13.83 21.50 40.28
CA LEU A 571 12.44 21.72 39.89
C LEU A 571 11.75 22.75 40.81
N PRO A 572 10.74 23.50 40.30
CA PRO A 572 9.94 24.43 41.09
C PRO A 572 8.94 23.67 41.97
N TRP A 573 9.42 23.04 43.03
CA TRP A 573 8.61 22.13 43.86
C TRP A 573 7.38 22.78 44.49
N THR A 574 7.46 24.07 44.83
CA THR A 574 6.34 24.86 45.36
C THR A 574 5.18 24.98 44.39
N ASP A 575 5.45 24.81 43.10
CA ASP A 575 4.53 25.04 42.00
C ASP A 575 4.13 23.74 41.31
N LEU A 576 4.42 22.58 41.89
CA LEU A 576 4.06 21.25 41.36
C LEU A 576 3.08 20.52 42.29
N THR A 577 2.13 21.26 42.86
CA THR A 577 1.28 20.80 43.97
C THR A 577 0.36 19.61 43.66
N THR A 578 0.08 19.32 42.39
CA THR A 578 -0.78 18.21 41.92
C THR A 578 -0.02 17.09 41.22
N LEU A 579 1.31 17.13 41.21
CA LEU A 579 2.12 16.15 40.51
C LEU A 579 1.93 14.76 41.13
N GLU A 580 1.58 13.77 40.32
CA GLU A 580 1.38 12.37 40.73
C GLU A 580 2.51 11.48 40.24
N TYR A 581 3.06 11.74 39.05
CA TYR A 581 4.12 10.94 38.43
C TYR A 581 5.30 11.83 38.03
N LEU A 582 6.49 11.55 38.56
CA LEU A 582 7.73 12.22 38.19
C LEU A 582 8.78 11.22 37.73
N THR A 583 9.31 11.41 36.52
CA THR A 583 10.48 10.69 36.02
C THR A 583 11.58 11.70 35.68
N VAL A 584 12.77 11.57 36.26
CA VAL A 584 13.96 12.36 35.91
C VAL A 584 15.13 11.43 35.63
N SER A 585 15.66 11.45 34.41
CA SER A 585 16.70 10.50 34.01
C SER A 585 17.83 11.13 33.20
N GLN A 586 19.06 10.68 33.45
CA GLN A 586 20.24 11.12 32.68
C GLN A 586 20.46 12.65 32.66
N CYS A 587 20.07 13.36 33.72
CA CYS A 587 20.27 14.79 33.95
C CYS A 587 21.50 15.03 34.85
N SER A 588 22.61 15.48 34.27
CA SER A 588 23.91 15.56 34.96
C SER A 588 23.99 16.58 36.10
N MET A 589 23.25 17.69 36.04
CA MET A 589 23.29 18.74 37.07
C MET A 589 22.17 18.63 38.11
N PHE A 590 21.26 17.66 37.97
CA PHE A 590 20.05 17.61 38.78
C PHE A 590 20.34 17.17 40.22
N GLN A 591 19.92 17.99 41.18
CA GLN A 591 20.06 17.72 42.62
C GLN A 591 18.69 17.76 43.31
N LEU A 592 18.34 16.67 44.01
CA LEU A 592 17.14 16.60 44.83
C LEU A 592 17.44 17.15 46.24
N LEU A 593 17.12 18.42 46.48
CA LEU A 593 17.61 19.16 47.66
C LEU A 593 16.95 18.76 49.00
N ASP A 594 15.66 18.38 49.04
CA ASP A 594 14.98 17.95 50.28
C ASP A 594 13.67 17.17 50.00
N ALA A 595 13.42 16.05 50.70
CA ALA A 595 12.15 15.31 50.53
C ALA A 595 10.94 16.07 51.07
N LYS A 596 11.15 17.02 51.98
CA LYS A 596 10.07 17.86 52.53
C LYS A 596 9.47 18.81 51.49
N GLN A 597 10.17 19.05 50.38
CA GLN A 597 9.70 19.91 49.31
C GLN A 597 8.85 19.15 48.28
N LEU A 598 8.84 17.81 48.32
CA LEU A 598 8.06 17.03 47.35
C LEU A 598 6.55 17.22 47.54
N PRO A 599 5.77 17.28 46.44
CA PRO A 599 4.32 17.37 46.52
C PRO A 599 3.74 16.16 47.26
N SER A 600 2.77 16.39 48.16
CA SER A 600 2.09 15.30 48.88
C SER A 600 1.25 14.40 47.98
N THR A 601 0.92 14.86 46.77
CA THR A 601 0.17 14.13 45.74
C THR A 601 1.03 13.11 44.98
N LEU A 602 2.35 13.16 45.12
CA LEU A 602 3.27 12.35 44.32
C LEU A 602 3.13 10.86 44.66
N GLN A 603 2.69 10.07 43.68
CA GLN A 603 2.47 8.63 43.75
C GLN A 603 3.69 7.85 43.25
N VAL A 604 4.36 8.35 42.21
CA VAL A 604 5.47 7.67 41.54
C VAL A 604 6.63 8.64 41.35
N LEU A 605 7.82 8.23 41.79
CA LEU A 605 9.07 8.97 41.61
C LEU A 605 10.15 8.04 41.05
N CYS A 606 10.57 8.28 39.82
CA CYS A 606 11.61 7.54 39.14
C CYS A 606 12.79 8.49 38.84
N ILE A 607 13.91 8.34 39.55
CA ILE A 607 15.14 9.09 39.28
C ILE A 607 16.22 8.08 38.92
N TYR A 608 16.79 8.13 37.70
CA TYR A 608 17.82 7.17 37.28
C TYR A 608 18.88 7.70 36.31
N GLY A 609 20.12 7.22 36.43
CA GLY A 609 21.24 7.65 35.61
C GLY A 609 21.69 9.09 35.91
N ASN A 610 21.41 9.61 37.11
CA ASN A 610 21.82 10.95 37.54
C ASN A 610 23.02 10.83 38.52
N PRO A 611 24.03 11.72 38.48
CA PRO A 611 25.26 11.53 39.25
C PRO A 611 25.07 11.59 40.79
N TYR A 612 23.98 12.19 41.29
CA TYR A 612 23.69 12.35 42.73
C TYR A 612 22.67 11.33 43.27
N GLU A 613 22.31 10.32 42.49
CA GLU A 613 21.23 9.36 42.78
C GLU A 613 21.48 8.48 44.03
N THR A 614 22.74 8.25 44.40
CA THR A 614 23.13 7.28 45.44
C THR A 614 23.12 7.83 46.87
N GLU A 615 23.21 9.14 47.09
CA GLU A 615 23.23 9.73 48.44
C GLU A 615 21.87 10.25 48.95
N GLN A 616 20.93 10.60 48.06
CA GLN A 616 19.71 11.33 48.45
C GLN A 616 18.49 10.42 48.71
N CYS A 617 18.30 9.36 47.94
CA CYS A 617 17.15 8.44 48.09
C CYS A 617 17.25 7.50 49.31
N SER A 618 18.43 7.34 49.91
CA SER A 618 18.69 6.42 51.02
C SER A 618 18.48 7.03 52.41
N ARG A 619 18.37 8.36 52.53
CA ARG A 619 18.36 9.09 53.83
C ARG A 619 16.98 9.50 54.38
N HIS A 620 15.88 9.31 53.65
CA HIS A 620 14.55 9.79 54.09
C HIS A 620 13.44 8.72 54.04
N GLN A 621 12.72 8.56 55.15
CA GLN A 621 11.59 7.63 55.32
C GLN A 621 10.48 7.82 54.26
N HIS A 622 10.30 9.04 53.75
CA HIS A 622 9.31 9.34 52.72
C HIS A 622 9.60 8.63 51.38
N PHE A 623 10.88 8.44 51.02
CA PHE A 623 11.28 7.68 49.83
C PHE A 623 11.12 6.16 50.00
N GLN A 624 11.08 5.66 51.23
CA GLN A 624 10.79 4.24 51.49
C GLN A 624 9.32 3.88 51.22
N ARG A 625 8.38 4.85 51.27
CA ARG A 625 6.99 4.65 50.82
C ARG A 625 6.85 4.62 49.30
N LEU A 626 7.68 5.38 48.57
CA LEU A 626 7.71 5.43 47.10
C LEU A 626 8.49 4.26 46.47
N LYS A 627 9.18 3.44 47.28
CA LYS A 627 10.03 2.30 46.86
C LYS A 627 9.31 1.11 46.23
N GLN A 628 8.00 1.17 45.96
CA GLN A 628 7.27 0.05 45.36
C GLN A 628 7.30 0.00 43.83
N ILE A 629 7.95 0.94 43.13
CA ILE A 629 8.09 0.86 41.66
C ILE A 629 9.53 1.16 41.27
N GLN A 630 10.42 0.21 41.53
CA GLN A 630 11.77 0.19 40.96
C GLN A 630 11.91 -1.06 40.08
N GLN A 631 11.07 -1.15 39.05
CA GLN A 631 11.18 -2.08 37.92
C GLN A 631 10.35 -1.53 36.75
N CYS A 632 10.91 -0.58 36.01
CA CYS A 632 10.59 -0.41 34.60
C CYS A 632 11.91 -0.47 33.84
N SER A 633 12.34 -1.69 33.57
CA SER A 633 13.27 -1.97 32.48
C SER A 633 12.56 -1.72 31.16
N ASP A 634 13.17 -0.89 30.32
CA ASP A 634 13.12 -0.89 28.86
C ASP A 634 12.00 -1.72 28.20
N GLU A 635 10.93 -1.06 27.74
CA GLU A 635 10.23 -1.26 26.45
C GLU A 635 8.90 -0.47 26.41
N GLU A 636 8.59 0.06 25.22
CA GLU A 636 7.47 0.93 24.77
C GLU A 636 7.63 2.47 24.89
#